data_AF-A0A969LG79-F1
#
_entry.id   AF-A0A969LG79-F1
#
_cell.length_a   1.000
_cell.length_b   1.000
_cell.length_c   1.000
_cell.angle_alpha   90.00
_cell.angle_beta   90.00
_cell.angle_gamma   90.00
#
_symmetry.space_group_name_H-M   'P 1'
#
loop_
_entity.id
_entity.type
_entity.pdbx_description
1 polymer ?
#
loop_
_entity_poly.entity_id
_entity_poly.type
_entity_poly.pdbx_seq_one_letter_code
_entity_poly.pdbx_strand_id
1 'polypeptide(L)'
;MADARQLALQALLDINQHGAYADIALERVLVGTVLGQSDRGLLTELVYGSVRRQRTLDALLDHLATKPAHQQPPKLRAILHLGLYQLRYLDHVPHSAAVHTSVELAKANRLGKLAGVVNSILRRYLREAEAGDPLPLPSEAIARLGVQHSFPDWIVQLWVEQFDPTTATQLCQWFNQPPSLDLRVNLLKTSRAAVQA
;
A
#
# COMPACT_ATOMS: atom_id res chain seq x y z
N MET A 1 1.29 -12.42 20.58
CA MET A 1 1.08 -12.79 19.16
C MET A 1 1.57 -11.61 18.33
N ALA A 2 2.42 -11.83 17.33
CA ALA A 2 2.92 -10.71 16.52
C ALA A 2 1.78 -10.17 15.64
N ASP A 3 1.49 -8.88 15.72
CA ASP A 3 0.45 -8.25 14.90
C ASP A 3 0.98 -8.01 13.49
N ALA A 4 0.28 -8.54 12.47
CA ALA A 4 0.62 -8.35 11.05
C ALA A 4 0.82 -6.87 10.68
N ARG A 5 0.06 -5.94 11.29
CA ARG A 5 0.17 -4.51 11.02
C ARG A 5 1.43 -3.89 11.64
N GLN A 6 1.85 -4.35 12.81
CA GLN A 6 3.11 -3.93 13.44
C GLN A 6 4.31 -4.40 12.60
N LEU A 7 4.24 -5.62 12.11
CA LEU A 7 5.25 -6.19 11.22
C LEU A 7 5.29 -5.46 9.86
N ALA A 8 4.14 -5.11 9.31
CA ALA A 8 4.05 -4.31 8.09
C ALA A 8 4.68 -2.92 8.28
N LEU A 9 4.43 -2.28 9.42
CA LEU A 9 5.07 -1.02 9.77
C LEU A 9 6.60 -1.14 9.82
N GLN A 10 7.12 -2.22 10.41
CA GLN A 10 8.55 -2.46 10.49
C GLN A 10 9.18 -2.65 9.10
N ALA A 11 8.56 -3.45 8.22
CA ALA A 11 9.01 -3.62 6.84
C ALA A 11 8.98 -2.30 6.06
N LEU A 12 7.89 -1.51 6.16
CA LEU A 12 7.77 -0.23 5.48
C LEU A 12 8.81 0.81 5.97
N LEU A 13 9.19 0.77 7.25
CA LEU A 13 10.27 1.61 7.76
C LEU A 13 11.62 1.21 7.15
N ASP A 14 11.91 -0.09 7.03
CA ASP A 14 13.15 -0.58 6.42
C ASP A 14 13.25 -0.15 4.94
N ILE A 15 12.14 -0.26 4.20
CA ILE A 15 12.05 0.18 2.79
C ILE A 15 12.28 1.70 2.69
N ASN A 16 11.55 2.49 3.48
CA ASN A 16 11.57 3.95 3.35
C ASN A 16 12.85 4.60 3.88
N GLN A 17 13.51 4.00 4.88
CA GLN A 17 14.67 4.61 5.53
C GLN A 17 16.00 4.04 5.05
N HIS A 18 16.04 2.76 4.68
CA HIS A 18 17.28 2.07 4.28
C HIS A 18 17.29 1.66 2.81
N GLY A 19 16.26 1.99 2.04
CA GLY A 19 16.18 1.66 0.62
C GLY A 19 16.11 0.16 0.34
N ALA A 20 15.68 -0.64 1.32
CA ALA A 20 15.53 -2.07 1.16
C ALA A 20 14.46 -2.39 0.10
N TYR A 21 14.72 -3.39 -0.73
CA TYR A 21 13.68 -3.93 -1.62
C TYR A 21 12.54 -4.55 -0.80
N ALA A 22 11.31 -4.41 -1.29
CA ALA A 22 10.11 -4.75 -0.53
C ALA A 22 10.03 -6.25 -0.18
N ASP A 23 10.48 -7.11 -1.08
CA ASP A 23 10.61 -8.55 -0.89
C ASP A 23 11.61 -8.90 0.22
N ILE A 24 12.78 -8.27 0.21
CA ILE A 24 13.82 -8.46 1.23
C ILE A 24 13.34 -7.98 2.61
N ALA A 25 12.72 -6.81 2.67
CA ALA A 25 12.19 -6.25 3.92
C ALA A 25 11.07 -7.13 4.49
N LEU A 26 10.18 -7.64 3.64
CA LEU A 26 9.12 -8.57 4.04
C LEU A 26 9.71 -9.90 4.55
N GLU A 27 10.68 -10.48 3.84
CA GLU A 27 11.33 -11.73 4.23
C GLU A 27 12.00 -11.62 5.60
N ARG A 28 12.75 -10.53 5.86
CA ARG A 28 13.40 -10.29 7.16
C ARG A 28 12.41 -10.34 8.33
N VAL A 29 11.23 -9.77 8.13
CA VAL A 29 10.19 -9.72 9.17
C VAL A 29 9.49 -11.08 9.31
N LEU A 30 9.39 -11.87 8.24
CA LEU A 30 8.81 -13.21 8.24
C LEU A 30 9.71 -14.29 8.85
N VAL A 31 11.04 -14.22 8.66
CA VAL A 31 12.00 -15.25 9.11
C VAL A 31 12.02 -15.42 10.64
N GLY A 32 11.65 -14.38 11.40
CA GLY A 32 11.64 -14.40 12.87
C GLY A 32 10.26 -14.53 13.52
N THR A 33 9.19 -14.74 12.75
CA THR A 33 7.81 -14.66 13.26
C THR A 33 6.98 -15.89 12.96
N VAL A 34 6.27 -16.39 13.98
CA VAL A 34 5.24 -17.41 13.82
C VAL A 34 3.90 -16.69 13.65
N LEU A 35 3.41 -16.65 12.41
CA LEU A 35 2.12 -16.07 12.04
C LEU A 35 1.24 -17.15 11.42
N GLY A 36 -0.07 -17.07 11.70
CA GLY A 36 -1.06 -17.86 10.97
C GLY A 36 -1.07 -17.47 9.49
N GLN A 37 -1.58 -18.36 8.62
CA GLN A 37 -1.62 -18.11 7.17
C GLN A 37 -2.37 -16.83 6.81
N SER A 38 -3.47 -16.53 7.51
CA SER A 38 -4.25 -15.30 7.32
C SER A 38 -3.42 -14.04 7.62
N ASP A 39 -2.70 -14.03 8.74
CA ASP A 39 -1.85 -12.89 9.14
C ASP A 39 -0.65 -12.69 8.21
N ARG A 40 -0.09 -13.78 7.66
CA ARG A 40 0.96 -13.71 6.63
C ARG A 40 0.43 -13.09 5.34
N GLY A 41 -0.78 -13.47 4.93
CA GLY A 41 -1.47 -12.90 3.78
C GLY A 41 -1.68 -11.40 3.97
N LEU A 42 -2.26 -11.00 5.11
CA LEU A 42 -2.49 -9.60 5.43
C LEU A 42 -1.19 -8.78 5.51
N LEU A 43 -0.14 -9.29 6.16
CA LEU A 43 1.16 -8.64 6.21
C LEU A 43 1.72 -8.39 4.81
N THR A 44 1.71 -9.41 3.95
CA THR A 44 2.20 -9.34 2.57
C THR A 44 1.42 -8.31 1.76
N GLU A 45 0.10 -8.33 1.87
CA GLU A 45 -0.80 -7.39 1.20
C GLU A 45 -0.56 -5.94 1.65
N LEU A 46 -0.43 -5.72 2.96
CA LEU A 46 -0.19 -4.38 3.51
C LEU A 46 1.16 -3.80 3.06
N VAL A 47 2.23 -4.61 3.04
CA VAL A 47 3.56 -4.14 2.63
C VAL A 47 3.59 -3.82 1.14
N TYR A 48 3.26 -4.80 0.28
CA TYR A 48 3.31 -4.58 -1.17
C TYR A 48 2.28 -3.55 -1.63
N GLY A 49 1.09 -3.58 -1.06
CA GLY A 49 0.02 -2.64 -1.35
C GLY A 49 0.38 -1.20 -1.02
N SER A 50 0.93 -0.96 0.17
CA SER A 50 1.32 0.40 0.59
C SER A 50 2.46 0.96 -0.25
N VAL A 51 3.44 0.13 -0.65
CA VAL A 51 4.53 0.55 -1.56
C VAL A 51 3.97 0.84 -2.96
N ARG A 52 3.16 -0.09 -3.50
CA ARG A 52 2.55 0.03 -4.83
C ARG A 52 1.68 1.28 -4.97
N ARG A 53 0.95 1.64 -3.91
CA ARG A 53 0.03 2.78 -3.88
C ARG A 53 0.62 4.05 -3.24
N GLN A 54 1.93 4.09 -3.01
CA GLN A 54 2.57 5.16 -2.24
C GLN A 54 2.21 6.57 -2.73
N ARG A 55 2.27 6.83 -4.04
CA ARG A 55 1.97 8.17 -4.59
C ARG A 55 0.50 8.55 -4.41
N THR A 56 -0.41 7.59 -4.54
CA THR A 56 -1.84 7.81 -4.25
C THR A 56 -2.08 8.10 -2.77
N LEU A 57 -1.42 7.35 -1.87
CA LEU A 57 -1.52 7.52 -0.43
C LEU A 57 -0.92 8.86 0.03
N ASP A 58 0.18 9.30 -0.59
CA ASP A 58 0.78 10.61 -0.36
C ASP A 58 -0.18 11.74 -0.77
N ALA A 59 -0.80 11.64 -1.95
CA ALA A 59 -1.76 12.64 -2.43
C ALA A 59 -2.99 12.74 -1.52
N LEU A 60 -3.51 11.60 -1.02
CA LEU A 60 -4.56 11.59 0.00
C LEU A 60 -4.09 12.28 1.28
N LEU A 61 -2.89 11.97 1.74
CA LEU A 61 -2.36 12.53 2.97
C LEU A 61 -2.14 14.04 2.86
N ASP A 62 -1.66 14.53 1.72
CA ASP A 62 -1.50 15.97 1.42
C ASP A 62 -2.82 16.74 1.47
N HIS A 63 -3.93 16.09 1.10
CA HIS A 63 -5.28 16.68 1.17
C HIS A 63 -5.91 16.61 2.56
N LEU A 64 -5.68 15.51 3.27
CA LEU A 64 -6.32 15.23 4.55
C LEU A 64 -5.59 15.88 5.75
N ALA A 65 -4.27 16.07 5.66
CA ALA A 65 -3.44 16.61 6.73
C ALA A 65 -3.03 18.06 6.49
N THR A 66 -2.73 18.77 7.58
CA THR A 66 -2.20 20.14 7.50
C THR A 66 -0.76 20.20 7.01
N LYS A 67 0.03 19.16 7.29
CA LYS A 67 1.42 19.05 6.83
C LYS A 67 1.50 18.08 5.66
N PRO A 68 2.24 18.42 4.59
CA PRO A 68 2.46 17.52 3.48
C PRO A 68 3.08 16.19 3.92
N ALA A 69 2.76 15.11 3.21
CA ALA A 69 3.18 13.74 3.46
C ALA A 69 4.71 13.63 3.63
N HIS A 70 5.49 14.27 2.75
CA HIS A 70 6.95 14.25 2.80
C HIS A 70 7.55 14.94 4.04
N GLN A 71 6.79 15.81 4.72
CA GLN A 71 7.21 16.51 5.95
C GLN A 71 6.74 15.80 7.23
N GLN A 72 5.94 14.75 7.09
CA GLN A 72 5.52 13.94 8.24
C GLN A 72 6.70 13.12 8.75
N PRO A 73 6.80 12.88 10.07
CA PRO A 73 7.77 11.93 10.61
C PRO A 73 7.61 10.58 9.89
N PRO A 74 8.70 9.93 9.42
CA PRO A 74 8.61 8.74 8.57
C PRO A 74 7.72 7.63 9.14
N LYS A 75 7.80 7.42 10.46
CA LYS A 75 6.95 6.46 11.16
C LYS A 75 5.48 6.83 11.19
N LEU A 76 5.16 8.11 11.37
CA LEU A 76 3.77 8.57 11.32
C LEU A 76 3.21 8.40 9.90
N ARG A 77 3.98 8.79 8.88
CA ARG A 77 3.60 8.62 7.47
C ARG A 77 3.31 7.16 7.14
N ALA A 78 4.17 6.23 7.55
CA ALA A 78 3.97 4.80 7.33
C ALA A 78 2.69 4.26 8.01
N ILE A 79 2.38 4.70 9.23
CA ILE A 79 1.13 4.34 9.92
C ILE A 79 -0.10 4.89 9.18
N LEU A 80 -0.03 6.14 8.72
CA LEU A 80 -1.11 6.75 7.95
C LEU A 80 -1.29 6.06 6.60
N HIS A 81 -0.21 5.67 5.91
CA HIS A 81 -0.26 4.89 4.69
C HIS A 81 -0.93 3.53 4.91
N LEU A 82 -0.56 2.80 5.98
CA LEU A 82 -1.22 1.55 6.33
C LEU A 82 -2.72 1.75 6.60
N GLY A 83 -3.09 2.80 7.34
CA GLY A 83 -4.49 3.11 7.63
C GLY A 83 -5.29 3.45 6.38
N LEU A 84 -4.78 4.37 5.55
CA LEU A 84 -5.41 4.78 4.30
C LEU A 84 -5.47 3.63 3.29
N TYR A 85 -4.43 2.80 3.19
CA TYR A 85 -4.43 1.64 2.31
C TYR A 85 -5.53 0.65 2.67
N GLN A 86 -5.64 0.30 3.96
CA GLN A 86 -6.71 -0.56 4.46
C GLN A 86 -8.09 0.01 4.14
N LEU A 87 -8.31 1.31 4.39
CA LEU A 87 -9.60 1.95 4.16
C LEU A 87 -9.97 2.10 2.68
N ARG A 88 -8.98 2.19 1.79
CA ARG A 88 -9.21 2.45 0.36
C ARG A 88 -9.24 1.19 -0.50
N TYR A 89 -8.45 0.17 -0.15
CA TYR A 89 -8.19 -0.97 -1.03
C TYR A 89 -8.55 -2.33 -0.44
N LEU A 90 -8.83 -2.42 0.87
CA LEU A 90 -9.13 -3.70 1.52
C LEU A 90 -10.58 -3.80 1.97
N ASP A 91 -11.46 -4.27 1.08
CA ASP A 91 -12.90 -4.40 1.32
C ASP A 91 -13.26 -5.32 2.51
N HIS A 92 -12.38 -6.27 2.83
CA HIS A 92 -12.59 -7.24 3.92
C HIS A 92 -12.21 -6.70 5.30
N VAL A 93 -11.57 -5.52 5.39
CA VAL A 93 -11.16 -4.92 6.68
C VAL A 93 -12.21 -3.90 7.12
N PRO A 94 -12.92 -4.12 8.24
CA PRO A 94 -13.88 -3.14 8.73
C PRO A 94 -13.22 -1.77 8.98
N HIS A 95 -13.89 -0.68 8.57
CA HIS A 95 -13.37 0.69 8.73
C HIS A 95 -12.97 1.00 10.18
N SER A 96 -13.78 0.56 11.16
CA SER A 96 -13.50 0.72 12.59
C SER A 96 -12.21 0.00 13.01
N ALA A 97 -11.94 -1.19 12.47
CA ALA A 97 -10.74 -1.96 12.74
C ALA A 97 -9.50 -1.30 12.13
N ALA A 98 -9.58 -0.83 10.88
CA ALA A 98 -8.47 -0.12 10.23
C ALA A 98 -8.09 1.17 11.01
N VAL A 99 -9.07 1.96 11.44
CA VAL A 99 -8.84 3.17 12.25
C VAL A 99 -8.26 2.79 13.62
N HIS A 100 -8.90 1.86 14.34
CA HIS A 100 -8.47 1.46 15.68
C HIS A 100 -7.04 0.93 15.69
N THR A 101 -6.73 -0.02 14.81
CA THR A 101 -5.39 -0.62 14.72
C THR A 101 -4.32 0.39 14.34
N SER A 102 -4.62 1.35 13.45
CA SER A 102 -3.69 2.44 13.11
C SER A 102 -3.41 3.37 14.30
N VAL A 103 -4.43 3.65 15.12
CA VAL A 103 -4.29 4.42 16.36
C VAL A 103 -3.44 3.68 17.40
N GLU A 104 -3.69 2.38 17.57
CA GLU A 104 -2.89 1.54 18.47
C GLU A 104 -1.44 1.40 17.99
N LEU A 105 -1.19 1.31 16.69
CA LEU A 105 0.18 1.37 16.13
C LEU A 105 0.88 2.67 16.53
N ALA A 106 0.21 3.82 16.46
CA ALA A 106 0.82 5.09 16.87
C ALA A 106 1.19 5.08 18.35
N LYS A 107 0.30 4.57 19.22
CA LYS A 107 0.57 4.44 20.66
C LYS A 107 1.74 3.51 20.95
N ALA A 108 1.74 2.32 20.35
CA ALA A 108 2.77 1.30 20.54
C ALA A 108 4.15 1.73 20.06
N ASN A 109 4.23 2.63 19.08
CA ASN A 109 5.49 3.00 18.44
C ASN A 109 6.05 4.38 18.84
N ARG A 110 5.76 4.81 20.07
CA ARG A 110 6.23 6.09 20.68
C ARG A 110 5.67 7.35 20.00
N LEU A 111 4.52 7.24 19.34
CA LEU A 111 3.78 8.36 18.73
C LEU A 111 2.42 8.58 19.42
N GLY A 112 2.28 8.19 20.69
CA GLY A 112 1.01 8.29 21.43
C GLY A 112 0.39 9.70 21.43
N LYS A 113 1.21 10.76 21.47
CA LYS A 113 0.74 12.16 21.35
C LYS A 113 0.10 12.48 19.99
N LEU A 114 0.42 11.71 18.96
CA LEU A 114 -0.09 11.86 17.58
C LEU A 114 -1.19 10.84 17.27
N ALA A 115 -1.56 9.96 18.21
CA ALA A 115 -2.63 8.98 18.01
C ALA A 115 -3.99 9.66 17.69
N GLY A 116 -4.25 10.82 18.30
CA GLY A 116 -5.41 11.65 17.97
C GLY A 116 -5.36 12.20 16.53
N VAL A 117 -4.17 12.55 16.02
CA VAL A 117 -3.99 13.00 14.63
C VAL A 117 -4.29 11.86 13.65
N VAL A 118 -3.78 10.66 13.91
CA VAL A 118 -4.07 9.46 13.10
C VAL A 118 -5.57 9.21 13.04
N ASN A 119 -6.25 9.18 14.19
CA ASN A 119 -7.70 8.99 14.25
C ASN A 119 -8.45 10.06 13.45
N SER A 120 -8.08 11.34 13.62
CA SER A 120 -8.76 12.46 12.96
C SER A 120 -8.60 12.43 11.45
N ILE A 121 -7.39 12.12 10.93
CA ILE A 121 -7.13 12.02 9.48
C ILE A 121 -7.93 10.87 8.87
N LEU A 122 -7.87 9.67 9.47
CA LEU A 122 -8.56 8.50 8.93
C LEU A 122 -10.09 8.63 9.01
N ARG A 123 -10.62 9.27 10.07
CA ARG A 123 -12.06 9.58 10.15
C ARG A 123 -12.48 10.68 9.18
N ARG A 124 -11.60 11.64 8.89
CA ARG A 124 -11.86 12.64 7.85
C ARG A 124 -11.97 11.97 6.48
N TYR A 125 -11.05 11.07 6.14
CA TYR A 125 -11.12 10.27 4.91
C TYR A 125 -12.48 9.58 4.77
N LEU A 126 -12.95 8.89 5.81
CA LEU A 126 -14.23 8.19 5.78
C LEU A 126 -15.43 9.11 5.53
N ARG A 127 -15.47 10.29 6.16
CA ARG A 127 -16.54 11.27 5.94
C ARG A 127 -16.52 11.85 4.53
N GLU A 128 -15.34 12.12 3.98
CA GLU A 128 -15.24 12.60 2.61
C GLU A 128 -15.62 11.49 1.60
N ALA A 129 -15.27 10.24 1.91
CA ALA A 129 -15.65 9.06 1.12
C ALA A 129 -17.19 8.84 1.04
N GLU A 130 -17.94 9.28 2.05
CA GLU A 130 -19.42 9.27 2.00
C GLU A 130 -19.98 10.24 0.94
N ALA A 131 -19.24 11.31 0.60
CA ALA A 131 -19.63 12.31 -0.39
C ALA A 131 -19.08 12.05 -1.80
N GLY A 132 -18.06 11.19 -1.94
CA GLY A 132 -17.40 10.88 -3.21
C GLY A 132 -15.97 10.39 -3.01
N ASP A 133 -15.22 10.09 -4.07
CA ASP A 133 -13.81 9.71 -3.94
C ASP A 133 -12.97 10.90 -3.40
N PRO A 134 -12.34 10.79 -2.20
CA PRO A 134 -11.59 11.88 -1.60
C PRO A 134 -10.20 12.11 -2.22
N LEU A 135 -9.77 11.27 -3.18
CA LEU A 135 -8.48 11.42 -3.83
C LEU A 135 -8.44 12.70 -4.70
N PRO A 136 -7.60 13.71 -4.35
CA PRO A 136 -7.41 14.86 -5.22
C PRO A 136 -6.70 14.44 -6.52
N LEU A 137 -7.32 14.71 -7.66
CA LEU A 137 -6.74 14.43 -8.97
C LEU A 137 -6.30 15.72 -9.67
N PRO A 138 -5.02 15.82 -10.10
CA PRO A 138 -4.53 16.92 -10.92
C PRO A 138 -5.35 17.15 -12.21
N SER A 139 -5.36 18.37 -12.73
CA SER A 139 -6.02 18.68 -14.01
C SER A 139 -5.30 18.09 -15.21
N GLU A 140 -3.96 18.11 -15.18
CA GLU A 140 -3.08 17.56 -16.23
C GLU A 140 -3.21 16.03 -16.29
N ALA A 141 -3.32 15.48 -17.51
CA ALA A 141 -3.74 14.10 -17.76
C ALA A 141 -2.70 13.06 -17.29
N ILE A 142 -1.41 13.31 -17.53
CA ILE A 142 -0.33 12.41 -17.11
C ILE A 142 -0.25 12.35 -15.59
N ALA A 143 -0.24 13.51 -14.92
CA ALA A 143 -0.23 13.62 -13.47
C ALA A 143 -1.50 13.03 -12.84
N ARG A 144 -2.65 13.20 -13.48
CA ARG A 144 -3.92 12.57 -13.07
C ARG A 144 -3.79 11.05 -13.01
N LEU A 145 -3.35 10.43 -14.11
CA LEU A 145 -3.16 8.98 -14.17
C LEU A 145 -2.08 8.51 -13.18
N GLY A 146 -0.99 9.26 -13.09
CA GLY A 146 0.12 8.98 -12.17
C GLY A 146 -0.32 8.98 -10.70
N VAL A 147 -1.11 9.96 -10.27
CA VAL A 147 -1.68 10.01 -8.91
C VAL A 147 -2.74 8.93 -8.70
N GLN A 148 -3.65 8.74 -9.65
CA GLN A 148 -4.74 7.76 -9.55
C GLN A 148 -4.25 6.31 -9.44
N HIS A 149 -3.20 5.98 -10.19
CA HIS A 149 -2.66 4.63 -10.28
C HIS A 149 -1.31 4.45 -9.60
N SER A 150 -0.78 5.49 -8.96
CA SER A 150 0.50 5.47 -8.24
C SER A 150 1.72 5.10 -9.10
N PHE A 151 1.82 5.71 -10.28
CA PHE A 151 3.01 5.63 -11.14
C PHE A 151 3.73 6.97 -11.19
N PRO A 152 5.06 7.02 -11.39
CA PRO A 152 5.75 8.25 -11.76
C PRO A 152 5.24 8.82 -13.09
N ASP A 153 5.23 10.16 -13.21
CA ASP A 153 4.73 10.83 -14.43
C ASP A 153 5.46 10.38 -15.68
N TRP A 154 6.79 10.20 -15.60
CA TRP A 154 7.58 9.79 -16.75
C TRP A 154 7.19 8.40 -17.30
N ILE A 155 6.74 7.47 -16.45
CA ILE A 155 6.28 6.14 -16.90
C ILE A 155 4.95 6.28 -17.63
N VAL A 156 4.03 7.06 -17.07
CA VAL A 156 2.72 7.29 -17.68
C VAL A 156 2.90 8.00 -19.02
N GLN A 157 3.75 9.03 -19.07
CA GLN A 157 4.09 9.75 -20.29
C GLN A 157 4.66 8.80 -21.35
N LEU A 158 5.63 7.96 -20.99
CA LEU A 158 6.21 6.95 -21.89
C LEU A 158 5.13 6.04 -22.50
N TRP A 159 4.20 5.53 -21.68
CA TRP A 159 3.13 4.67 -22.18
C TRP A 159 2.13 5.40 -23.07
N VAL A 160 1.83 6.67 -22.77
CA VAL A 160 0.94 7.49 -23.61
C VAL A 160 1.58 7.77 -24.96
N GLU A 161 2.88 8.10 -24.99
CA GLU A 161 3.63 8.36 -26.22
C GLU A 161 3.82 7.11 -27.08
N GLN A 162 4.02 5.94 -26.46
CA GLN A 162 4.27 4.69 -27.17
C GLN A 162 3.00 4.01 -27.68
N PHE A 163 1.87 4.16 -26.98
CA PHE A 163 0.62 3.47 -27.30
C PHE A 163 -0.51 4.47 -27.56
N ASP A 164 -1.19 4.90 -26.51
CA ASP A 164 -2.22 5.95 -26.48
C ASP A 164 -2.72 6.11 -25.02
N PRO A 165 -3.49 7.16 -24.69
CA PRO A 165 -4.03 7.36 -23.33
C PRO A 165 -4.90 6.22 -22.78
N THR A 166 -5.63 5.51 -23.65
CA THR A 166 -6.51 4.42 -23.25
C THR A 166 -5.68 3.21 -22.84
N THR A 167 -4.71 2.83 -23.67
CA THR A 167 -3.77 1.73 -23.43
C THR A 167 -2.90 2.03 -22.20
N ALA A 168 -2.39 3.26 -22.05
CA ALA A 168 -1.64 3.66 -20.87
C ALA A 168 -2.46 3.50 -19.57
N THR A 169 -3.75 3.84 -19.61
CA THR A 169 -4.68 3.64 -18.49
C THR A 169 -4.85 2.16 -18.16
N GLN A 170 -5.01 1.30 -19.17
CA GLN A 170 -5.11 -0.14 -19.00
C GLN A 170 -3.82 -0.74 -18.40
N LEU A 171 -2.65 -0.30 -18.85
CA LEU A 171 -1.36 -0.70 -18.27
C LEU A 171 -1.27 -0.30 -16.79
N CYS A 172 -1.64 0.93 -16.47
CA CYS A 172 -1.69 1.41 -15.08
C CYS A 172 -2.60 0.55 -14.20
N GLN A 173 -3.74 0.10 -14.74
CA GLN A 173 -4.67 -0.78 -14.02
C GLN A 173 -4.11 -2.20 -13.87
N TRP A 174 -3.50 -2.74 -14.92
CA TRP A 174 -2.96 -4.10 -14.97
C TRP A 174 -1.78 -4.28 -14.02
N PHE A 175 -0.78 -3.39 -14.07
CA PHE A 175 0.38 -3.44 -13.17
C PHE A 175 0.02 -3.24 -11.69
N ASN A 176 -1.19 -2.77 -11.41
CA ASN A 176 -1.70 -2.64 -10.06
C ASN A 176 -2.45 -3.87 -9.54
N GLN A 177 -2.64 -4.92 -10.36
CA GLN A 177 -3.27 -6.17 -9.92
C GLN A 177 -2.28 -7.09 -9.22
N PRO A 178 -2.73 -8.00 -8.32
CA PRO A 178 -1.89 -9.08 -7.82
C PRO A 178 -1.32 -9.91 -8.99
N PRO A 179 -0.02 -10.26 -8.97
CA PRO A 179 0.56 -11.08 -10.02
C PRO A 179 -0.02 -12.50 -10.00
N SER A 180 -0.17 -13.12 -11.18
CA SER A 180 -0.45 -14.55 -11.29
C SER A 180 0.77 -15.37 -10.88
N LEU A 181 0.53 -16.56 -10.30
CA LEU A 181 1.59 -17.52 -10.05
C LEU A 181 1.87 -18.31 -11.33
N ASP A 182 3.00 -18.01 -11.98
CA ASP A 182 3.45 -18.74 -13.16
C ASP A 182 4.48 -19.81 -12.77
N LEU A 183 4.20 -21.06 -13.12
CA LEU A 183 5.08 -22.20 -12.83
C LEU A 183 5.64 -22.79 -14.13
N ARG A 184 6.95 -23.02 -14.17
CA ARG A 184 7.61 -23.75 -15.26
C ARG A 184 8.05 -25.13 -14.78
N VAL A 185 7.37 -26.16 -15.27
CA VAL A 185 7.69 -27.56 -14.94
C VAL A 185 9.01 -27.98 -15.57
N ASN A 186 9.89 -28.59 -14.76
CA ASN A 186 11.11 -29.21 -15.26
C ASN A 186 10.80 -30.60 -15.85
N LEU A 187 10.71 -30.65 -17.19
CA LEU A 187 10.35 -31.86 -17.93
C LEU A 187 11.38 -32.99 -17.84
N LEU A 188 12.61 -32.73 -17.37
CA LEU A 188 13.61 -33.78 -17.13
C LEU A 188 13.33 -34.59 -15.86
N LYS A 189 12.48 -34.08 -14.96
CA LYS A 189 12.16 -34.71 -13.67
C LYS A 189 10.72 -35.16 -13.54
N THR A 190 9.78 -34.47 -14.20
CA THR A 190 8.35 -34.77 -14.09
C THR A 190 7.56 -34.22 -15.29
N SER A 191 6.27 -34.54 -15.39
CA SER A 191 5.37 -34.01 -16.41
C SER A 191 4.47 -32.90 -15.87
N ARG A 192 3.85 -32.11 -16.77
CA ARG A 192 2.86 -31.10 -16.36
C ARG A 192 1.66 -31.72 -15.64
N ALA A 193 1.13 -32.82 -16.19
CA ALA A 193 0.00 -33.53 -15.61
C ALA A 193 0.29 -34.01 -14.17
N ALA A 194 1.52 -34.46 -13.90
CA ALA A 194 1.91 -34.92 -12.57
C ALA A 194 2.08 -33.79 -11.54
N VAL A 195 2.30 -32.54 -11.97
CA VAL A 195 2.38 -31.37 -11.07
C VAL A 195 1.02 -30.72 -10.83
N GLN A 196 0.06 -30.94 -11.74
CA GLN A 196 -1.31 -30.42 -11.62
C GLN A 196 -2.25 -31.33 -10.80
N ALA A 197 -1.91 -32.61 -10.67
CA ALA A 197 -2.63 -33.60 -9.87
C ALA A 197 -2.33 -33.45 -8.37
#